data_AF-A0A1V5LER6-F1
#
_entry.id   AF-A0A1V5LER6-F1
#
_cell.length_a   1.000
_cell.length_b   1.000
_cell.length_c   1.000
_cell.angle_alpha   90.00
_cell.angle_beta   90.00
_cell.angle_gamma   90.00
#
_symmetry.space_group_name_H-M   'P 1'
#
loop_
_entity.id
_entity.type
_entity.pdbx_description
1 polymer ?
#
loop_
_entity_poly.entity_id
_entity_poly.type
_entity_poly.pdbx_seq_one_letter_code
_entity_poly.pdbx_strand_id
1 'polypeptide(L)' 'MAEPHNCERCHVHQAEVVMKGPGGETTYLCTSPECMMAAGICTNCNVQLEQRVLDSGETVLECPVCGFQQRIVPLT' A
#
# COMPACT_ATOMS: atom_id res chain seq x y z
N MET A 1 22.60 12.24 -3.96
CA MET A 1 21.69 12.97 -3.06
C MET A 1 20.30 12.54 -3.49
N ALA A 2 19.52 11.86 -2.64
CA ALA A 2 18.16 11.47 -3.02
C ALA A 2 17.32 12.75 -3.07
N GLU A 3 16.76 13.07 -4.23
CA GLU A 3 15.85 14.20 -4.36
C GLU A 3 14.64 13.97 -3.45
N PRO A 4 14.22 14.95 -2.63
CA PRO A 4 13.03 14.79 -1.81
C PRO A 4 11.81 14.72 -2.73
N HIS A 5 11.17 13.56 -2.80
CA HIS A 5 9.91 13.37 -3.49
C HIS A 5 8.74 13.63 -2.53
N ASN A 6 7.65 14.21 -3.02
CA ASN A 6 6.39 14.27 -2.28
C ASN A 6 5.59 12.99 -2.54
N CYS A 7 4.72 12.63 -1.59
CA CYS A 7 3.79 11.52 -1.75
C CYS A 7 2.91 11.74 -2.97
N GLU A 8 2.94 10.82 -3.94
CA GLU A 8 2.15 10.89 -5.18
C GLU A 8 0.65 10.79 -4.95
N ARG A 9 0.23 10.47 -3.72
CA ARG A 9 -1.18 10.34 -3.37
C ARG A 9 -1.75 11.60 -2.72
N CYS A 10 -1.15 12.06 -1.63
CA CYS A 10 -1.65 13.23 -0.93
C CYS A 10 -1.01 14.54 -1.41
N HIS A 11 0.17 14.49 -2.03
CA HIS A 11 0.96 15.67 -2.44
C HIS A 11 1.30 16.68 -1.33
N VAL A 12 0.94 16.37 -0.07
CA VAL A 12 1.12 17.24 1.09
C VAL A 12 2.34 16.81 1.92
N HIS A 13 2.56 15.50 2.03
CA HIS A 13 3.62 14.94 2.85
C HIS A 13 4.79 14.49 1.98
N GLN A 14 6.01 14.63 2.51
CA GLN A 14 7.21 14.08 1.89
C GLN A 14 7.07 12.55 1.80
N ALA A 15 7.50 11.98 0.68
CA ALA A 15 7.56 10.54 0.51
C ALA A 15 8.71 9.96 1.34
N GLU A 16 8.39 8.89 2.03
CA GLU A 16 9.31 8.14 2.91
C GLU A 16 9.37 6.67 2.52
N VAL A 17 8.39 6.20 1.75
CA VAL A 17 8.26 4.83 1.25
C VAL A 17 8.43 4.86 -0.26
N VAL A 18 9.34 4.03 -0.77
CA VAL A 18 9.59 3.86 -2.20
C VAL A 18 9.24 2.43 -2.58
N MET A 19 8.22 2.27 -3.41
CA MET A 19 7.82 0.96 -3.93
C MET A 19 8.24 0.81 -5.38
N LYS A 20 8.61 -0.40 -5.77
CA LYS A 20 8.84 -0.75 -7.18
C LYS A 20 7.70 -1.64 -7.65
N GLY A 21 6.92 -1.15 -8.60
CA GLY A 21 5.87 -1.93 -9.23
C GLY A 21 6.44 -3.03 -10.14
N PRO A 22 5.59 -3.99 -10.53
CA PRO A 22 5.98 -5.11 -11.38
C PRO A 22 6.45 -4.69 -12.78
N GLY A 23 6.07 -3.48 -13.25
CA GLY A 23 6.57 -2.90 -14.50
C GLY A 23 7.87 -2.10 -14.36
N GLY A 24 8.47 -2.07 -13.17
CA GLY A 24 9.64 -1.23 -12.87
C GLY A 24 9.31 0.23 -12.58
N GLU A 25 8.02 0.59 -12.54
CA GLU A 25 7.58 1.90 -12.05
C GLU A 25 7.97 2.08 -10.58
N THR A 26 8.40 3.28 -10.20
CA THR A 26 8.75 3.60 -8.82
C THR A 26 7.69 4.53 -8.26
N THR A 27 7.03 4.12 -7.19
CA THR A 27 5.99 4.90 -6.52
C THR A 27 6.52 5.48 -5.21
N TYR A 28 6.31 6.77 -5.01
CA TYR A 28 6.74 7.53 -3.84
C TYR A 28 5.53 7.84 -2.94
N LEU A 29 5.53 7.29 -1.72
CA LEU A 29 4.42 7.42 -0.78
C LEU A 29 4.90 7.91 0.58
N CYS A 30 4.04 8.64 1.28
CA CYS A 30 4.26 8.96 2.69
C CYS A 30 3.79 7.83 3.60
N THR A 31 4.21 7.88 4.86
CA THR A 31 3.80 6.95 5.93
C THR A 31 2.41 7.22 6.51
N SER A 32 1.62 8.13 5.90
CA SER A 32 0.25 8.37 6.34
C SER A 32 -0.58 7.09 6.19
N PRO A 33 -1.32 6.66 7.24
CA PRO A 33 -2.13 5.45 7.20
C PRO A 33 -3.10 5.40 6.03
N GLU A 34 -3.69 6.55 5.68
CA GLU A 34 -4.62 6.67 4.55
C GLU A 34 -3.91 6.41 3.22
N CYS A 35 -2.70 6.96 3.04
CA CYS A 35 -1.94 6.77 1.80
C CYS A 35 -1.41 5.36 1.66
N MET A 36 -0.91 4.79 2.76
CA MET A 36 -0.39 3.43 2.83
C MET A 36 -1.48 2.39 2.61
N MET A 37 -2.60 2.45 3.36
CA MET A 37 -3.70 1.48 3.21
C MET A 37 -4.29 1.52 1.81
N ALA A 38 -4.45 2.73 1.26
CA ALA A 38 -5.03 2.88 -0.05
C ALA A 38 -4.05 2.43 -1.15
N ALA A 39 -2.74 2.37 -0.87
CA ALA A 39 -1.71 1.81 -1.76
C ALA A 39 -1.49 0.30 -1.51
N GLY A 40 -2.31 -0.32 -0.66
CA GLY A 40 -2.18 -1.72 -0.30
C GLY A 40 -0.91 -2.00 0.49
N ILE A 41 -0.48 -1.08 1.34
CA ILE A 41 0.70 -1.24 2.22
C ILE A 41 0.21 -1.43 3.65
N CYS A 42 0.77 -2.42 4.34
CA CYS A 42 0.58 -2.59 5.77
C CYS A 42 1.23 -1.43 6.52
N THR A 43 0.45 -0.65 7.26
CA THR A 43 0.95 0.48 8.06
C THR A 43 1.86 0.06 9.21
N ASN A 44 1.68 -1.16 9.73
CA ASN A 44 2.52 -1.69 10.80
C ASN A 44 3.88 -2.18 10.30
N CYS A 45 3.89 -2.91 9.19
CA CYS A 45 5.11 -3.56 8.70
C CYS A 45 5.79 -2.80 7.56
N ASN A 46 5.14 -1.76 7.01
CA ASN A 46 5.60 -1.01 5.84
C ASN A 46 5.89 -1.91 4.62
N VAL A 47 5.12 -3.01 4.48
CA VAL A 47 5.26 -3.98 3.38
C VAL A 47 3.99 -4.01 2.53
N GLN A 48 4.15 -4.36 1.26
CA GLN A 48 3.03 -4.55 0.35
C GLN A 48 2.14 -5.71 0.81
N LEU A 49 0.84 -5.48 0.85
CA LEU A 49 -0.17 -6.48 1.12
C LEU A 49 -0.36 -7.34 -0.13
N GLU A 50 -0.52 -8.64 0.08
CA GLU A 50 -0.78 -9.62 -0.96
C GLU A 50 -2.29 -9.78 -1.16
N GLN A 51 -2.72 -9.78 -2.42
CA GLN A 51 -4.12 -10.01 -2.74
C GLN A 51 -4.46 -11.49 -2.65
N ARG A 52 -5.52 -11.82 -1.91
CA ARG A 52 -6.05 -13.17 -1.74
C ARG A 52 -7.56 -13.15 -1.99
N VAL A 53 -8.04 -14.10 -2.78
CA VAL A 53 -9.49 -14.29 -2.99
C VAL A 53 -9.95 -15.43 -2.09
N LEU A 54 -10.95 -15.16 -1.27
CA LEU A 54 -11.57 -16.16 -0.39
C LEU A 54 -12.60 -16.99 -1.18
N ASP A 55 -12.92 -18.19 -0.70
CA ASP A 55 -13.95 -19.06 -1.29
C ASP A 55 -15.33 -18.39 -1.36
N SER A 56 -15.58 -17.36 -0.56
CA SER A 56 -16.79 -16.52 -0.61
C SER A 56 -16.85 -15.59 -1.84
N GLY A 57 -15.77 -15.48 -2.61
CA GLY A 57 -15.60 -14.51 -3.69
C GLY A 57 -15.12 -13.13 -3.21
N GLU A 58 -14.90 -12.94 -1.90
CA GLU A 58 -14.33 -11.71 -1.35
C GLU A 58 -12.84 -11.61 -1.66
N THR A 59 -12.38 -10.41 -2.04
CA THR A 59 -10.95 -10.11 -2.18
C THR A 59 -10.44 -9.44 -0.91
N VAL A 60 -9.40 -10.01 -0.31
CA VAL A 60 -8.71 -9.47 0.85
C VAL A 60 -7.25 -9.18 0.51
N LEU A 61 -6.70 -8.17 1.16
CA LEU A 61 -5.28 -7.82 1.13
C LEU A 61 -4.67 -8.30 2.45
N GLU A 62 -3.72 -9.23 2.41
CA GLU A 62 -3.08 -9.84 3.58
C GLU A 62 -1.61 -9.43 3.69
N CYS A 63 -1.17 -9.04 4.89
CA CYS A 63 0.23 -8.75 5.15
C CYS A 63 0.99 -10.05 5.42
N PRO A 64 2.04 -10.38 4.63
CA PRO A 64 2.81 -11.61 4.82
C PRO A 64 3.61 -11.64 6.14
N VAL A 65 3.83 -10.48 6.78
CA VAL A 65 4.69 -10.36 7.96
C VAL A 65 3.90 -10.49 9.27
N CYS A 66 2.79 -9.76 9.38
CA CYS A 66 1.99 -9.71 10.62
C CYS A 66 0.61 -10.36 10.50
N GLY A 67 0.22 -10.83 9.31
CA GLY A 67 -1.10 -11.42 9.07
C GLY A 67 -2.25 -10.41 9.11
N PHE A 68 -1.95 -9.10 9.05
CA PHE A 68 -2.99 -8.07 8.95
C PHE A 68 -3.80 -8.25 7.66
N GLN A 69 -5.13 -8.28 7.76
CA GLN A 69 -6.03 -8.44 6.62
C GLN A 69 -6.92 -7.22 6.44
N GLN A 70 -6.96 -6.68 5.22
CA GLN A 70 -7.86 -5.62 4.80
C GLN A 70 -8.82 -6.17 3.74
N ARG A 71 -10.12 -6.13 4.02
CA ARG A 71 -11.14 -6.55 3.05
C ARG A 71 -11.38 -5.45 2.03
N ILE A 72 -11.26 -5.76 0.74
CA ILE A 72 -11.70 -4.86 -0.33
C ILE A 72 -13.17 -5.19 -0.58
N VAL A 73 -14.07 -4.47 0.08
CA VAL A 73 -15.50 -4.51 -0.30
C VAL A 73 -15.67 -3.68 -1.56
N PRO A 74 -16.17 -4.26 -2.68
CA PRO A 74 -16.55 -3.46 -3.83
C PRO A 74 -17.66 -2.51 -3.39
N LEU A 75 -17.45 -1.21 -3.55
CA LEU A 75 -18.50 -0.19 -3.39
C LEU A 75 -19.52 -0.44 -4.51
N THR A 76 -20.60 -1.16 -4.19
CA THR A 76 -21.81 -1.31 -5.02
C THR A 76 -22.62 -0.03 -5.05
#